data_AF-A0A7C4VSW0-F1
#
_entry.id   AF-A0A7C4VSW0-F1
#
_cell.length_a   1.000
_cell.length_b   1.000
_cell.length_c   1.000
_cell.angle_alpha   90.00
_cell.angle_beta   90.00
_cell.angle_gamma   90.00
#
_symmetry.space_group_name_H-M   'P 1'
#
loop_
_entity.id
_entity.type
_entity.pdbx_description
1 polymer ?
#
loop_
_entity_poly.entity_id
_entity_poly.type
_entity_poly.pdbx_seq_one_letter_code
_entity_poly.pdbx_strand_id
1 'polypeptide(L)'
;MGLQAIGMKVMLFDFISFEEFVKWYTELGKLKIFWAKPIENIGLLSEGDNLHLVGVKWIVKGGINEAILAITERVDEVPKAIDSLKSYGSSTKILMAPEETPINLSLINARSVLYFWNINAKTLEPNKDVKMKTLTEWSENDTETFRRIQKQSWGFFIPPRRGDHLVLTALLNNSPVGMAYLNIHNFNIDYGIHVIKPHWRRRIGTALLTKTLELAKSMGASKISVVRIFRNIKGTSNDMRATKFYKANNPSIKISIYRLND
;
A
#
# COMPACT_ATOMS: atom_id res chain seq x y z
N MET A 1 -27.77 36.87 -5.99
CA MET A 1 -27.86 35.45 -6.35
C MET A 1 -26.49 34.83 -6.09
N GLY A 2 -26.38 34.07 -5.01
CA GLY A 2 -25.11 33.46 -4.59
C GLY A 2 -24.76 32.30 -5.49
N LEU A 3 -23.61 32.37 -6.16
CA LEU A 3 -22.94 31.22 -6.73
C LEU A 3 -22.46 30.35 -5.56
N GLN A 4 -23.17 29.24 -5.32
CA GLN A 4 -22.60 28.13 -4.55
C GLN A 4 -21.34 27.67 -5.28
N ALA A 5 -20.18 27.90 -4.66
CA ALA A 5 -18.97 27.19 -5.04
C ALA A 5 -19.26 25.69 -4.87
N ILE A 6 -19.41 24.99 -5.99
CA ILE A 6 -19.45 23.54 -6.03
C ILE A 6 -18.15 23.08 -5.39
N GLY A 7 -18.22 22.52 -4.18
CA GLY A 7 -17.05 22.14 -3.40
C GLY A 7 -16.16 21.19 -4.20
N MET A 8 -15.06 21.71 -4.74
CA MET A 8 -14.07 20.89 -5.42
C MET A 8 -13.45 19.95 -4.40
N LYS A 9 -13.56 18.66 -4.68
CA LYS A 9 -12.95 17.62 -3.86
C LYS A 9 -11.44 17.66 -4.10
N VAL A 10 -10.65 17.87 -3.04
CA VAL A 10 -9.19 17.86 -3.16
C VAL A 10 -8.74 16.47 -3.58
N MET A 11 -8.11 16.36 -4.74
CA MET A 11 -7.57 15.12 -5.26
C MET A 11 -6.10 15.00 -4.89
N LEU A 12 -5.70 13.80 -4.49
CA LEU A 12 -4.30 13.41 -4.31
C LEU A 12 -3.98 12.35 -5.38
N PHE A 13 -2.83 12.49 -6.02
CA PHE A 13 -2.39 11.63 -7.12
C PHE A 13 -3.36 11.64 -8.32
N ASP A 14 -4.18 12.68 -8.47
CA ASP A 14 -5.32 12.77 -9.40
C ASP A 14 -6.24 11.53 -9.36
N PHE A 15 -6.21 10.78 -8.25
CA PHE A 15 -6.72 9.42 -8.18
C PHE A 15 -7.48 9.08 -6.90
N ILE A 16 -7.14 9.74 -5.79
CA ILE A 16 -7.80 9.54 -4.50
C ILE A 16 -8.12 10.87 -3.87
N SER A 17 -9.39 11.09 -3.53
CA SER A 17 -9.74 12.32 -2.80
C SER A 17 -9.11 12.32 -1.41
N PHE A 18 -8.90 13.50 -0.84
CA PHE A 18 -8.37 13.62 0.51
C PHE A 18 -9.16 12.82 1.55
N GLU A 19 -10.49 12.81 1.49
CA GLU A 19 -11.32 12.04 2.45
C GLU A 19 -11.14 10.53 2.29
N GLU A 20 -11.00 10.05 1.06
CA GLU A 20 -10.68 8.65 0.78
C GLU A 20 -9.28 8.29 1.27
N PHE A 21 -8.31 9.19 1.10
CA PHE A 21 -6.95 9.02 1.60
C PHE A 21 -6.93 8.93 3.13
N VAL A 22 -7.67 9.82 3.82
CA VAL A 22 -7.83 9.80 5.28
C VAL A 22 -8.37 8.45 5.76
N LYS A 23 -9.45 7.96 5.14
CA LYS A 23 -10.02 6.64 5.47
C LYS A 23 -9.00 5.53 5.22
N TRP A 24 -8.38 5.53 4.05
CA TRP A 24 -7.39 4.52 3.66
C TRP A 24 -6.20 4.47 4.63
N TYR A 25 -5.64 5.62 4.97
CA TYR A 25 -4.47 5.76 5.83
C TYR A 25 -4.79 5.44 7.30
N THR A 26 -5.99 5.77 7.77
CA THR A 26 -6.47 5.42 9.11
C THR A 26 -6.50 3.91 9.32
N GLU A 27 -7.03 3.15 8.34
CA GLU A 27 -7.07 1.70 8.41
C GLU A 27 -5.66 1.07 8.41
N LEU A 28 -4.71 1.63 7.65
CA LEU A 28 -3.30 1.20 7.73
C LEU A 28 -2.71 1.42 9.12
N GLY A 29 -3.06 2.53 9.77
CA GLY A 29 -2.61 2.88 11.12
C GLY A 29 -3.02 1.87 12.19
N LYS A 30 -4.22 1.28 12.09
CA LYS A 30 -4.71 0.23 13.01
C LYS A 30 -3.83 -1.03 13.01
N LEU A 31 -3.20 -1.30 11.87
CA LEU A 31 -2.33 -2.46 11.64
C LEU A 31 -0.84 -2.11 11.70
N LYS A 32 -0.51 -0.83 11.93
CA LYS A 32 0.85 -0.29 11.90
C LYS A 32 1.60 -0.62 10.60
N ILE A 33 0.86 -0.64 9.49
CA ILE A 33 1.41 -0.84 8.14
C ILE A 33 1.96 0.50 7.64
N PHE A 34 3.00 0.48 6.80
CA PHE A 34 3.47 1.67 6.09
C PHE A 34 3.97 2.83 6.99
N TRP A 35 4.58 2.52 8.13
CA TRP A 35 4.95 3.50 9.18
C TRP A 35 3.78 4.30 9.77
N ALA A 36 2.56 4.12 9.23
CA ALA A 36 1.34 4.63 9.80
C ALA A 36 1.19 4.03 11.20
N LYS A 37 0.63 4.84 12.08
CA LYS A 37 0.30 4.47 13.45
C LYS A 37 -1.16 4.84 13.69
N PRO A 38 -1.79 4.39 14.78
CA PRO A 38 -3.13 4.84 15.12
C PRO A 38 -3.20 6.37 15.09
N ILE A 39 -4.21 6.89 14.40
CA ILE A 39 -4.34 8.31 14.09
C ILE A 39 -5.17 8.98 15.18
N GLU A 40 -4.69 10.11 15.67
CA GLU A 40 -5.47 11.06 16.45
C GLU A 40 -6.15 12.07 15.53
N ASN A 41 -5.38 12.67 14.61
CA ASN A 41 -5.86 13.66 13.67
C ASN A 41 -5.08 13.57 12.35
N ILE A 42 -5.75 13.87 11.24
CA ILE A 42 -5.16 14.06 9.93
C ILE A 42 -5.85 15.24 9.24
N GLY A 43 -5.06 16.15 8.68
CA GLY A 43 -5.58 17.37 8.07
C GLY A 43 -4.70 17.86 6.91
N LEU A 44 -5.33 18.54 5.97
CA LEU A 44 -4.63 19.20 4.87
C LEU A 44 -4.04 20.52 5.40
N LEU A 45 -2.73 20.66 5.33
CA LEU A 45 -2.00 21.86 5.78
C LEU A 45 -1.83 22.86 4.63
N SER A 46 -1.64 22.36 3.41
CA SER A 46 -1.52 23.16 2.21
C SER A 46 -2.02 22.38 1.01
N GLU A 47 -2.74 23.07 0.15
CA GLU A 47 -3.23 22.59 -1.14
C GLU A 47 -2.56 23.42 -2.24
N GLY A 48 -1.90 22.76 -3.18
CA GLY A 48 -1.40 23.38 -4.39
C GLY A 48 -1.53 22.40 -5.54
N ASP A 49 -1.51 22.91 -6.78
CA ASP A 49 -1.86 22.13 -7.99
C ASP A 49 -1.10 20.82 -8.17
N ASN A 50 0.12 20.71 -7.64
CA ASN A 50 0.98 19.53 -7.81
C ASN A 50 1.71 19.13 -6.52
N LEU A 51 1.43 19.81 -5.41
CA LEU A 51 2.08 19.59 -4.12
C LEU A 51 1.08 19.83 -3.00
N HIS A 52 0.79 18.78 -2.24
CA HIS A 52 -0.06 18.84 -1.07
C HIS A 52 0.75 18.52 0.18
N LEU A 53 0.50 19.26 1.26
CA LEU A 53 1.07 18.97 2.57
C LEU A 53 -0.03 18.47 3.48
N VAL A 54 0.15 17.28 4.03
CA VAL A 54 -0.78 16.64 4.95
C VAL A 54 -0.11 16.47 6.31
N GLY A 55 -0.75 17.03 7.34
CA GLY A 55 -0.34 16.87 8.73
C GLY A 55 -1.03 15.67 9.34
N VAL A 56 -0.28 14.85 10.09
CA VAL A 56 -0.80 13.70 10.80
C VAL A 56 -0.31 13.71 12.24
N LYS A 57 -1.23 13.52 13.18
CA LYS A 57 -0.95 13.25 14.59
C LYS A 57 -1.16 11.77 14.87
N TRP A 58 -0.09 11.10 15.27
CA TRP A 58 -0.10 9.69 15.62
C TRP A 58 -0.12 9.50 17.13
N ILE A 59 -0.97 8.58 17.58
CA ILE A 59 -0.96 8.09 18.95
C ILE A 59 0.19 7.09 19.09
N VAL A 60 1.18 7.44 19.92
CA VAL A 60 2.34 6.60 20.23
C VAL A 60 2.41 6.30 21.72
N LYS A 61 3.25 5.33 22.10
CA LYS A 61 3.50 5.07 23.52
C LYS A 61 4.13 6.33 24.13
N GLY A 62 3.46 6.94 25.10
CA GLY A 62 3.97 8.12 25.82
C GLY A 62 3.53 9.47 25.24
N GLY A 63 2.63 9.52 24.24
CA GLY A 63 2.04 10.78 23.79
C GLY A 63 1.65 10.80 22.32
N ILE A 64 1.76 11.97 21.71
CA ILE A 64 1.43 12.24 20.32
C ILE A 64 2.74 12.52 19.56
N ASN A 65 2.89 11.91 18.40
CA ASN A 65 3.98 12.21 17.47
C ASN A 65 3.42 12.78 16.17
N GLU A 66 4.01 13.86 15.68
CA GLU A 66 3.55 14.54 14.48
C GLU A 66 4.36 14.10 13.25
N ALA A 67 3.67 13.97 12.11
CA ALA A 67 4.27 13.69 10.82
C ALA A 67 3.70 14.62 9.77
N ILE A 68 4.55 14.99 8.81
CA ILE A 68 4.18 15.79 7.65
C ILE A 68 4.44 14.94 6.40
N LEU A 69 3.40 14.77 5.60
CA LEU A 69 3.45 14.08 4.32
C LEU A 69 3.41 15.14 3.24
N ALA A 70 4.48 15.25 2.44
CA ALA A 70 4.47 15.98 1.20
C ALA A 70 4.12 15.02 0.07
N ILE A 71 3.04 15.29 -0.63
CA ILE A 71 2.50 14.48 -1.70
C ILE A 71 2.63 15.27 -3.00
N THR A 72 3.40 14.73 -3.94
CA THR A 72 3.57 15.31 -5.27
C THR A 72 3.33 14.29 -6.36
N GLU A 73 2.77 14.77 -7.46
CA GLU A 73 2.50 14.00 -8.68
C GLU A 73 3.58 14.20 -9.74
N ARG A 74 4.47 15.15 -9.49
CA ARG A 74 5.42 15.68 -10.47
C ARG A 74 6.85 15.58 -9.94
N VAL A 75 7.72 15.02 -10.78
CA VAL A 75 9.13 14.83 -10.45
C VAL A 75 9.83 16.16 -10.20
N ASP A 76 9.46 17.22 -10.91
CA ASP A 76 10.03 18.57 -10.79
C ASP A 76 9.62 19.31 -9.51
N GLU A 77 8.52 18.90 -8.86
CA GLU A 77 8.08 19.48 -7.58
C GLU A 77 8.77 18.84 -6.35
N VAL A 78 9.54 17.77 -6.55
CA VAL A 78 10.19 17.01 -5.46
C VAL A 78 11.19 17.87 -4.66
N PRO A 79 12.05 18.70 -5.27
CA PRO A 79 12.92 19.60 -4.50
C PRO A 79 12.12 20.54 -3.59
N LYS A 80 11.05 21.15 -4.11
CA LYS A 80 10.15 22.02 -3.36
C LYS A 80 9.43 21.28 -2.23
N ALA A 81 9.01 20.04 -2.48
CA ALA A 81 8.40 19.18 -1.46
C ALA A 81 9.39 18.89 -0.31
N ILE A 82 10.65 18.58 -0.63
CA ILE A 82 11.70 18.36 0.36
C ILE A 82 11.97 19.63 1.17
N ASP A 83 12.07 20.79 0.51
CA ASP A 83 12.32 22.06 1.19
C ASP A 83 11.13 22.47 2.08
N SER A 84 9.91 22.22 1.63
CA SER A 84 8.70 22.40 2.45
C SER A 84 8.70 21.48 3.66
N LEU A 85 9.17 20.22 3.54
CA LEU A 85 9.27 19.31 4.69
C LEU A 85 10.30 19.78 5.73
N LYS A 86 11.41 20.40 5.30
CA LYS A 86 12.45 20.90 6.20
C LYS A 86 11.96 22.01 7.14
N SER A 87 10.95 22.78 6.75
CA SER A 87 10.40 23.83 7.62
C SER A 87 9.63 23.28 8.83
N TYR A 88 9.28 22.00 8.83
CA TYR A 88 8.55 21.35 9.93
C TYR A 88 9.49 20.62 10.89
N GLY A 89 10.20 21.43 11.70
CA GLY A 89 11.13 21.07 12.79
C GLY A 89 11.31 19.58 13.10
N SER A 90 10.81 19.13 14.26
CA SER A 90 11.01 17.77 14.80
C SER A 90 9.97 16.75 14.33
N SER A 91 9.08 17.12 13.42
CA SER A 91 8.06 16.20 12.89
C SER A 91 8.70 15.13 12.02
N THR A 92 8.07 13.95 11.96
CA THR A 92 8.47 12.91 10.99
C THR A 92 8.15 13.38 9.57
N LYS A 93 9.18 13.47 8.71
CA LYS A 93 9.04 13.99 7.34
C LYS A 93 8.90 12.84 6.33
N ILE A 94 7.79 12.81 5.60
CA ILE A 94 7.50 11.77 4.61
C ILE A 94 7.25 12.43 3.25
N LEU A 95 7.97 11.98 2.22
CA LEU A 95 7.75 12.37 0.84
C LEU A 95 7.08 11.22 0.09
N MET A 96 5.97 11.51 -0.60
CA MET A 96 5.31 10.62 -1.56
C MET A 96 5.45 11.23 -2.95
N ALA A 97 6.15 10.55 -3.85
CA ALA A 97 6.48 11.07 -5.18
C ALA A 97 6.33 9.95 -6.24
N PRO A 98 6.25 10.28 -7.55
CA PRO A 98 6.22 9.27 -8.61
C PRO A 98 7.38 8.28 -8.48
N GLU A 99 7.14 6.99 -8.73
CA GLU A 99 8.12 5.93 -8.42
C GLU A 99 9.51 6.15 -9.05
N GLU A 100 9.55 6.70 -10.27
CA GLU A 100 10.76 6.93 -11.07
C GLU A 100 11.52 8.21 -10.66
N THR A 101 11.09 8.89 -9.59
CA THR A 101 11.74 10.10 -9.09
C THR A 101 13.17 9.81 -8.61
N PRO A 102 14.20 10.49 -9.14
CA PRO A 102 15.54 10.40 -8.60
C PRO A 102 15.59 11.10 -7.22
N ILE A 103 16.05 10.38 -6.21
CA ILE A 103 16.24 10.88 -4.84
C ILE A 103 17.67 10.64 -4.40
N ASN A 104 18.29 11.65 -3.79
CA ASN A 104 19.54 11.47 -3.09
C ASN A 104 19.29 10.59 -1.84
N LEU A 105 19.82 9.37 -1.87
CA LEU A 105 19.66 8.40 -0.78
C LEU A 105 20.27 8.86 0.56
N SER A 106 21.17 9.85 0.56
CA SER A 106 21.72 10.41 1.80
C SER A 106 20.72 11.25 2.58
N LEU A 107 19.60 11.66 1.96
CA LEU A 107 18.55 12.47 2.58
C LEU A 107 17.48 11.62 3.27
N ILE A 108 17.55 10.29 3.16
CA ILE A 108 16.49 9.39 3.60
C ILE A 108 17.04 8.30 4.51
N ASN A 109 16.21 7.84 5.45
CA ASN A 109 16.53 6.68 6.29
C ASN A 109 15.60 5.48 6.05
N ALA A 110 14.51 5.66 5.30
CA ALA A 110 13.59 4.58 4.97
C ALA A 110 12.91 4.81 3.62
N ARG A 111 12.57 3.70 2.95
CA ARG A 111 11.93 3.69 1.64
C ARG A 111 10.79 2.67 1.61
N SER A 112 9.70 3.04 0.95
CA SER A 112 8.59 2.16 0.61
C SER A 112 8.10 2.45 -0.80
N VAL A 113 7.23 1.61 -1.33
CA VAL A 113 6.45 1.89 -2.54
C VAL A 113 4.97 1.64 -2.28
N LEU A 114 4.14 2.36 -3.00
CA LEU A 114 2.69 2.23 -3.00
C LEU A 114 2.20 2.12 -4.44
N TYR A 115 1.40 1.11 -4.70
CA TYR A 115 0.73 0.93 -5.98
C TYR A 115 -0.78 0.92 -5.77
N PHE A 116 -1.50 1.57 -6.68
CA PHE A 116 -2.95 1.45 -6.79
C PHE A 116 -3.35 0.83 -8.12
N TRP A 117 -4.39 0.01 -8.09
CA TRP A 117 -5.08 -0.46 -9.27
C TRP A 117 -6.52 0.02 -9.20
N ASN A 118 -7.03 0.56 -10.32
CA ASN A 118 -8.47 0.61 -10.52
C ASN A 118 -9.03 -0.82 -10.55
N ILE A 119 -10.24 -1.05 -10.05
CA ILE A 119 -10.81 -2.42 -10.02
C ILE A 119 -10.99 -3.05 -11.40
N ASN A 120 -11.00 -2.26 -12.47
CA ASN A 120 -11.07 -2.73 -13.86
C ASN A 120 -9.69 -2.83 -14.52
N ALA A 121 -8.59 -2.72 -13.76
CA ALA A 121 -7.25 -2.79 -14.31
C ALA A 121 -6.99 -4.15 -14.97
N LYS A 122 -6.35 -4.12 -16.15
CA LYS A 122 -5.91 -5.32 -16.86
C LYS A 122 -4.57 -5.79 -16.27
N THR A 123 -4.58 -6.91 -15.58
CA THR A 123 -3.36 -7.60 -15.16
C THR A 123 -2.72 -8.36 -16.32
N LEU A 124 -1.56 -8.97 -16.08
CA LEU A 124 -1.06 -10.03 -16.97
C LEU A 124 -2.06 -11.19 -17.00
N GLU A 125 -2.00 -12.03 -18.03
CA GLU A 125 -2.84 -13.23 -18.12
C GLU A 125 -2.52 -14.18 -16.94
N PRO A 126 -3.48 -14.46 -16.05
CA PRO A 126 -3.26 -15.28 -14.87
C PRO A 126 -3.06 -16.75 -15.23
N ASN A 127 -2.48 -17.51 -14.30
CA ASN A 127 -2.43 -18.97 -14.44
C ASN A 127 -3.82 -19.57 -14.21
N LYS A 128 -4.39 -20.18 -15.26
CA LYS A 128 -5.74 -20.77 -15.27
C LYS A 128 -5.88 -22.05 -14.45
N ASP A 129 -4.77 -22.73 -14.17
CA ASP A 129 -4.75 -23.96 -13.37
C ASP A 129 -4.87 -23.69 -11.86
N VAL A 130 -4.76 -22.41 -11.46
CA VAL A 130 -4.84 -22.02 -10.05
C VAL A 130 -6.29 -21.93 -9.63
N LYS A 131 -6.67 -22.75 -8.64
CA LYS A 131 -7.95 -22.65 -7.94
C LYS A 131 -7.83 -21.67 -6.78
N MET A 132 -8.88 -20.90 -6.52
CA MET A 132 -8.92 -19.92 -5.43
C MET A 132 -9.88 -20.39 -4.34
N LYS A 133 -9.42 -20.31 -3.09
CA LYS A 133 -10.27 -20.43 -1.90
C LYS A 133 -10.22 -19.10 -1.15
N THR A 134 -11.40 -18.53 -0.91
CA THR A 134 -11.61 -17.29 -0.17
C THR A 134 -12.17 -17.60 1.21
N LEU A 135 -11.58 -17.01 2.25
CA LEU A 135 -11.89 -17.29 3.64
C LEU A 135 -12.16 -15.97 4.39
N THR A 136 -13.33 -15.85 4.99
CA THR A 136 -13.66 -14.82 5.99
C THR A 136 -13.46 -15.35 7.41
N GLU A 137 -13.60 -16.66 7.58
CA GLU A 137 -13.32 -17.41 8.79
C GLU A 137 -12.34 -18.53 8.49
N TRP A 138 -11.49 -18.88 9.45
CA TRP A 138 -10.45 -19.89 9.28
C TRP A 138 -10.15 -20.61 10.59
N SER A 139 -9.74 -21.87 10.46
CA SER A 139 -9.32 -22.75 11.55
C SER A 139 -7.83 -22.56 11.87
N GLU A 140 -7.35 -23.19 12.96
CA GLU A 140 -5.92 -23.21 13.26
C GLU A 140 -5.10 -23.94 12.18
N ASN A 141 -5.68 -24.96 11.55
CA ASN A 141 -5.03 -25.67 10.44
C ASN A 141 -4.88 -24.78 9.19
N ASP A 142 -5.87 -23.92 8.91
CA ASP A 142 -5.74 -22.90 7.87
C ASP A 142 -4.64 -21.89 8.25
N THR A 143 -4.59 -21.44 9.52
CA THR A 143 -3.53 -20.55 10.02
C THR A 143 -2.13 -21.16 9.83
N GLU A 144 -1.94 -22.45 10.09
CA GLU A 144 -0.65 -23.09 9.87
C GLU A 144 -0.30 -23.17 8.38
N THR A 145 -1.31 -23.38 7.52
CA THR A 145 -1.13 -23.28 6.07
C THR A 145 -0.67 -21.88 5.65
N PHE A 146 -1.27 -20.83 6.21
CA PHE A 146 -0.89 -19.44 5.95
C PHE A 146 0.55 -19.17 6.39
N ARG A 147 0.90 -19.62 7.61
CA ARG A 147 2.25 -19.51 8.17
C ARG A 147 3.28 -20.16 7.27
N ARG A 148 3.02 -21.38 6.80
CA ARG A 148 3.90 -22.10 5.88
C ARG A 148 4.12 -21.32 4.58
N ILE A 149 3.04 -20.80 3.97
CA ILE A 149 3.15 -20.05 2.70
C ILE A 149 4.00 -18.78 2.89
N GLN A 150 3.70 -17.94 3.89
CA GLN A 150 4.44 -16.69 4.06
C GLN A 150 5.92 -16.93 4.41
N LYS A 151 6.21 -17.90 5.30
CA LYS A 151 7.60 -18.27 5.64
C LYS A 151 8.36 -18.76 4.41
N GLN A 152 7.75 -19.61 3.58
CA GLN A 152 8.39 -20.11 2.35
C GLN A 152 8.45 -19.07 1.21
N SER A 153 7.61 -18.04 1.25
CA SER A 153 7.64 -16.91 0.31
C SER A 153 8.73 -15.91 0.70
N TRP A 154 8.55 -15.20 1.82
CA TRP A 154 9.38 -14.04 2.20
C TRP A 154 10.11 -14.19 3.54
N GLY A 155 9.93 -15.29 4.26
CA GLY A 155 10.67 -15.61 5.48
C GLY A 155 10.06 -15.09 6.78
N PHE A 156 8.82 -14.61 6.75
CA PHE A 156 8.10 -14.15 7.94
C PHE A 156 6.66 -14.65 7.93
N PHE A 157 5.95 -14.48 9.04
CA PHE A 157 4.51 -14.69 9.10
C PHE A 157 3.86 -13.60 9.93
N ILE A 158 2.83 -12.96 9.38
CA ILE A 158 1.94 -12.09 10.12
C ILE A 158 0.53 -12.71 10.03
N PRO A 159 -0.10 -13.03 11.19
CA PRO A 159 -1.43 -13.61 11.19
C PRO A 159 -2.46 -12.62 10.62
N PRO A 160 -3.45 -13.09 9.86
CA PRO A 160 -4.56 -12.26 9.46
C PRO A 160 -5.45 -11.93 10.67
N ARG A 161 -6.18 -10.82 10.60
CA ARG A 161 -7.12 -10.39 11.65
C ARG A 161 -8.55 -10.64 11.22
N ARG A 162 -9.29 -11.39 12.04
CA ARG A 162 -10.73 -11.61 11.83
C ARG A 162 -11.46 -10.27 11.85
N GLY A 163 -12.46 -10.12 11.00
CA GLY A 163 -13.19 -8.87 10.81
C GLY A 163 -12.51 -7.86 9.90
N ASP A 164 -11.17 -7.79 9.90
CA ASP A 164 -10.43 -6.86 9.04
C ASP A 164 -10.03 -7.48 7.68
N HIS A 165 -9.70 -8.77 7.67
CA HIS A 165 -9.10 -9.45 6.52
C HIS A 165 -9.99 -10.52 5.92
N LEU A 166 -10.09 -10.47 4.59
CA LEU A 166 -10.47 -11.61 3.75
C LEU A 166 -9.19 -12.29 3.25
N VAL A 167 -9.05 -13.58 3.52
CA VAL A 167 -7.86 -14.36 3.13
C VAL A 167 -8.11 -15.10 1.83
N LEU A 168 -7.29 -14.83 0.82
CA LEU A 168 -7.28 -15.57 -0.43
C LEU A 168 -6.15 -16.60 -0.36
N THR A 169 -6.44 -17.84 -0.74
CA THR A 169 -5.45 -18.89 -0.92
C THR A 169 -5.49 -19.43 -2.35
N ALA A 170 -4.32 -19.53 -2.97
CA ALA A 170 -4.13 -20.10 -4.29
C ALA A 170 -3.69 -21.56 -4.16
N LEU A 171 -4.45 -22.44 -4.79
CA LEU A 171 -4.20 -23.87 -4.85
C LEU A 171 -3.77 -24.25 -6.26
N LEU A 172 -2.67 -24.99 -6.36
CA LEU A 172 -2.20 -25.58 -7.62
C LEU A 172 -2.05 -27.08 -7.39
N ASN A 173 -2.71 -27.90 -8.23
CA ASN A 173 -2.80 -29.35 -8.02
C ASN A 173 -3.29 -29.70 -6.59
N ASN A 174 -4.34 -28.99 -6.13
CA ASN A 174 -4.92 -29.09 -4.78
C ASN A 174 -3.97 -28.75 -3.62
N SER A 175 -2.75 -28.27 -3.90
CA SER A 175 -1.79 -27.87 -2.87
C SER A 175 -1.79 -26.34 -2.69
N PRO A 176 -1.83 -25.82 -1.45
CA PRO A 176 -1.77 -24.39 -1.20
C PRO A 176 -0.36 -23.84 -1.47
N VAL A 177 -0.25 -22.93 -2.44
CA VAL A 177 1.04 -22.43 -2.96
C VAL A 177 1.19 -20.91 -2.91
N GLY A 178 0.10 -20.19 -2.64
CA GLY A 178 0.14 -18.73 -2.51
C GLY A 178 -1.03 -18.19 -1.70
N MET A 179 -0.93 -16.95 -1.28
CA MET A 179 -1.97 -16.27 -0.52
C MET A 179 -1.87 -14.75 -0.59
N ALA A 180 -2.98 -14.08 -0.27
CA ALA A 180 -3.05 -12.63 -0.07
C ALA A 180 -4.09 -12.31 1.01
N TYR A 181 -3.89 -11.20 1.73
CA TYR A 181 -4.90 -10.63 2.62
C TYR A 181 -5.48 -9.38 1.98
N LEU A 182 -6.79 -9.36 1.76
CA LEU A 182 -7.49 -8.16 1.37
C LEU A 182 -8.10 -7.53 2.63
N ASN A 183 -7.70 -6.32 2.96
CA ASN A 183 -8.33 -5.54 4.01
C ASN A 183 -9.67 -5.00 3.50
N ILE A 184 -10.76 -5.37 4.18
CA ILE A 184 -12.11 -5.06 3.69
C ILE A 184 -12.53 -3.61 3.96
N HIS A 185 -11.77 -2.87 4.78
CA HIS A 185 -12.08 -1.50 5.17
C HIS A 185 -11.42 -0.45 4.27
N ASN A 186 -10.24 -0.75 3.69
CA ASN A 186 -9.52 0.17 2.80
C ASN A 186 -9.07 -0.46 1.47
N PHE A 187 -9.38 -1.73 1.23
CA PHE A 187 -8.99 -2.47 0.03
C PHE A 187 -7.48 -2.50 -0.24
N ASN A 188 -6.66 -2.39 0.80
CA ASN A 188 -5.23 -2.66 0.72
C ASN A 188 -4.94 -4.16 0.80
N ILE A 189 -3.99 -4.63 -0.02
CA ILE A 189 -3.43 -5.98 0.09
C ILE A 189 -2.40 -5.97 1.21
N ASP A 190 -2.85 -6.26 2.43
CA ASP A 190 -2.00 -6.20 3.62
C ASP A 190 -0.88 -7.23 3.56
N TYR A 191 0.34 -6.77 3.84
CA TYR A 191 1.59 -7.54 3.77
C TYR A 191 1.90 -8.14 2.38
N GLY A 192 1.18 -7.71 1.34
CA GLY A 192 1.41 -8.06 -0.05
C GLY A 192 0.98 -9.48 -0.45
N ILE A 193 1.26 -9.83 -1.70
CA ILE A 193 0.99 -11.14 -2.26
C ILE A 193 2.17 -12.09 -1.98
N HIS A 194 1.85 -13.30 -1.54
CA HIS A 194 2.81 -14.34 -1.20
C HIS A 194 2.63 -15.54 -2.12
N VAL A 195 3.75 -16.07 -2.62
CA VAL A 195 3.79 -17.34 -3.36
C VAL A 195 5.03 -18.07 -2.88
N ILE A 196 4.94 -19.36 -2.61
CA ILE A 196 6.12 -20.13 -2.18
C ILE A 196 7.17 -20.17 -3.30
N LYS A 197 8.45 -20.05 -2.94
CA LYS A 197 9.56 -19.88 -3.90
C LYS A 197 9.59 -20.90 -5.05
N PRO A 198 9.35 -22.21 -4.85
CA PRO A 198 9.36 -23.18 -5.96
C PRO A 198 8.30 -22.91 -7.04
N HIS A 199 7.28 -22.13 -6.72
CA HIS A 199 6.18 -21.80 -7.63
C HIS A 199 6.26 -20.37 -8.19
N TRP A 200 7.36 -19.65 -7.93
CA TRP A 200 7.59 -18.34 -8.55
C TRP A 200 7.66 -18.45 -10.07
N ARG A 201 7.34 -17.33 -10.75
CA ARG A 201 7.29 -17.23 -12.22
C ARG A 201 6.23 -18.11 -12.91
N ARG A 202 5.30 -18.70 -12.14
CA ARG A 202 4.15 -19.47 -12.66
C ARG A 202 2.84 -18.67 -12.70
N ARG A 203 2.92 -17.33 -12.65
CA ARG A 203 1.77 -16.38 -12.64
C ARG A 203 0.69 -16.62 -11.58
N ILE A 204 1.01 -17.32 -10.49
CA ILE A 204 0.11 -17.52 -9.34
C ILE A 204 -0.18 -16.20 -8.63
N GLY A 205 0.84 -15.34 -8.45
CA GLY A 205 0.63 -14.03 -7.85
C GLY A 205 -0.30 -13.14 -8.69
N THR A 206 -0.22 -13.24 -10.01
CA THR A 206 -1.13 -12.56 -10.94
C THR A 206 -2.56 -13.09 -10.80
N ALA A 207 -2.73 -14.42 -10.68
CA ALA A 207 -4.04 -15.00 -10.41
C ALA A 207 -4.64 -14.49 -9.08
N LEU A 208 -3.84 -14.42 -8.01
CA LEU A 208 -4.25 -13.84 -6.73
C LEU A 208 -4.67 -12.38 -6.87
N LEU A 209 -3.86 -11.54 -7.54
CA LEU A 209 -4.18 -10.13 -7.76
C LEU A 209 -5.47 -9.96 -8.58
N THR A 210 -5.65 -10.77 -9.62
CA THR A 210 -6.87 -10.78 -10.45
C THR A 210 -8.09 -11.10 -9.58
N LYS A 211 -7.98 -12.15 -8.75
CA LYS A 211 -9.09 -12.52 -7.87
C LYS A 211 -9.38 -11.46 -6.80
N THR A 212 -8.34 -10.79 -6.29
CA THR A 212 -8.50 -9.66 -5.36
C THR A 212 -9.25 -8.50 -6.02
N LEU A 213 -8.92 -8.15 -7.27
CA LEU A 213 -9.63 -7.11 -8.03
C LEU A 213 -11.12 -7.46 -8.22
N GLU A 214 -11.41 -8.70 -8.60
CA GLU A 214 -12.80 -9.19 -8.74
C GLU A 214 -13.59 -9.07 -7.43
N LEU A 215 -13.00 -9.51 -6.31
CA LEU A 215 -13.66 -9.46 -5.00
C LEU A 215 -13.85 -8.02 -4.52
N ALA A 216 -12.83 -7.18 -4.66
CA ALA A 216 -12.95 -5.77 -4.31
C ALA A 216 -14.05 -5.09 -5.14
N LYS A 217 -14.14 -5.40 -6.43
CA LYS A 217 -15.22 -4.93 -7.31
C LYS A 217 -16.60 -5.39 -6.82
N SER A 218 -16.77 -6.66 -6.45
CA SER A 218 -18.06 -7.15 -5.95
C SER A 218 -18.44 -6.55 -4.59
N MET A 219 -17.46 -6.02 -3.84
CA MET A 219 -17.66 -5.30 -2.59
C MET A 219 -17.84 -3.79 -2.77
N GLY A 220 -17.91 -3.30 -4.01
CA GLY A 220 -18.14 -1.88 -4.33
C GLY A 220 -16.89 -1.00 -4.24
N ALA A 221 -15.69 -1.58 -4.16
CA ALA A 221 -14.46 -0.79 -4.21
C ALA A 221 -14.27 -0.18 -5.60
N SER A 222 -13.72 1.04 -5.66
CA SER A 222 -13.25 1.65 -6.91
C SER A 222 -11.80 1.31 -7.23
N LYS A 223 -11.03 0.93 -6.20
CA LYS A 223 -9.60 0.68 -6.28
C LYS A 223 -9.13 -0.30 -5.21
N ILE A 224 -7.98 -0.91 -5.46
CA ILE A 224 -7.19 -1.64 -4.45
C ILE A 224 -5.79 -1.05 -4.38
N SER A 225 -5.11 -1.26 -3.26
CA SER A 225 -3.73 -0.82 -3.09
C SER A 225 -2.81 -1.91 -2.59
N VAL A 226 -1.51 -1.71 -2.73
CA VAL A 226 -0.51 -2.44 -1.95
C VAL A 226 0.60 -1.50 -1.55
N VAL A 227 1.00 -1.59 -0.28
CA VAL A 227 2.21 -0.94 0.21
C VAL A 227 3.30 -1.99 0.44
N ARG A 228 4.52 -1.66 0.03
CA ARG A 228 5.70 -2.44 0.38
C ARG A 228 6.78 -1.57 1.01
N ILE A 229 7.11 -1.87 2.27
CA ILE A 229 8.25 -1.29 2.97
C ILE A 229 9.52 -2.05 2.55
N PHE A 230 10.56 -1.32 2.17
CA PHE A 230 11.83 -1.94 1.81
C PHE A 230 12.63 -2.23 3.07
N ARG A 231 13.39 -3.33 3.05
CA ARG A 231 14.24 -3.72 4.20
C ARG A 231 15.44 -2.79 4.38
N ASN A 232 15.84 -2.09 3.32
CA ASN A 232 16.83 -1.01 3.36
C ASN A 232 16.49 0.01 2.25
N ILE A 233 17.09 1.20 2.31
CA ILE A 233 16.80 2.30 1.38
C ILE A 233 17.09 1.96 -0.11
N LYS A 234 18.03 1.04 -0.37
CA LYS A 234 18.39 0.59 -1.73
C LYS A 234 17.44 -0.49 -2.27
N GLY A 235 16.68 -1.14 -1.40
CA GLY A 235 15.89 -2.32 -1.70
C GLY A 235 16.74 -3.60 -1.71
N THR A 236 16.20 -4.68 -1.15
CA THR A 236 16.81 -6.02 -1.29
C THR A 236 16.39 -6.67 -2.61
N SER A 237 17.06 -7.75 -3.01
CA SER A 237 16.67 -8.53 -4.20
C SER A 237 15.21 -8.99 -4.14
N ASN A 238 14.70 -9.31 -2.94
CA ASN A 238 13.30 -9.66 -2.71
C ASN A 238 12.36 -8.46 -2.89
N ASP A 239 12.77 -7.27 -2.45
CA ASP A 239 11.99 -6.05 -2.65
C ASP A 239 11.90 -5.70 -4.14
N MET A 240 13.01 -5.83 -4.85
CA MET A 240 13.05 -5.61 -6.29
C MET A 240 12.23 -6.64 -7.07
N ARG A 241 12.16 -7.90 -6.61
CA ARG A 241 11.29 -8.92 -7.23
C ARG A 241 9.81 -8.61 -7.05
N ALA A 242 9.42 -8.19 -5.85
CA ALA A 242 8.02 -7.87 -5.57
C ALA A 242 7.56 -6.60 -6.30
N THR A 243 8.37 -5.55 -6.32
CA THR A 243 8.07 -4.33 -7.10
C THR A 243 7.96 -4.63 -8.59
N LYS A 244 8.90 -5.41 -9.16
CA LYS A 244 8.79 -5.87 -10.56
C LYS A 244 7.49 -6.65 -10.81
N PHE A 245 7.07 -7.50 -9.89
CA PHE A 245 5.79 -8.20 -10.00
C PHE A 245 4.62 -7.21 -10.04
N TYR A 246 4.53 -6.28 -9.09
CA TYR A 246 3.42 -5.32 -9.06
C TYR A 246 3.41 -4.43 -10.31
N LYS A 247 4.55 -3.84 -10.68
CA LYS A 247 4.70 -3.02 -11.90
C LYS A 247 4.27 -3.77 -13.16
N ALA A 248 4.66 -5.04 -13.29
CA ALA A 248 4.31 -5.85 -14.44
C ALA A 248 2.80 -6.15 -14.54
N ASN A 249 2.04 -5.99 -13.45
CA ASN A 249 0.59 -6.15 -13.45
C ASN A 249 -0.17 -4.81 -13.56
N ASN A 250 0.45 -3.80 -14.18
CA ASN A 250 -0.20 -2.55 -14.62
C ASN A 250 -0.98 -1.78 -13.53
N PRO A 251 -0.33 -1.37 -12.42
CA PRO A 251 -0.94 -0.43 -11.50
C PRO A 251 -1.21 0.90 -12.20
N SER A 252 -2.35 1.52 -11.88
CA SER A 252 -2.74 2.84 -12.36
C SER A 252 -1.84 3.92 -11.78
N ILE A 253 -1.44 3.79 -10.51
CA ILE A 253 -0.58 4.74 -9.81
C ILE A 253 0.63 4.02 -9.21
N LYS A 254 1.81 4.62 -9.34
CA LYS A 254 3.10 4.09 -8.84
C LYS A 254 3.83 5.17 -8.07
N ILE A 255 3.93 5.01 -6.76
CA ILE A 255 4.49 6.00 -5.84
C ILE A 255 5.69 5.39 -5.11
N SER A 256 6.80 6.11 -5.08
CA SER A 256 7.86 5.89 -4.10
C SER A 256 7.59 6.75 -2.87
N ILE A 257 7.74 6.16 -1.69
CA ILE A 257 7.63 6.88 -0.43
C ILE A 257 8.97 6.85 0.28
N TYR A 258 9.38 8.02 0.77
CA TYR A 258 10.63 8.22 1.46
C TYR A 258 10.38 8.86 2.82
N ARG A 259 11.01 8.32 3.87
CA ARG A 259 11.11 9.02 5.14
C ARG A 259 12.45 9.76 5.14
N LEU A 260 12.38 11.08 5.24
CA LEU A 260 13.59 11.91 5.25
C LEU A 260 14.33 11.75 6.58
N ASN A 261 15.61 12.09 6.57
CA ASN A 261 16.37 12.31 7.79
C ASN A 261 15.85 13.55 8.52
N ASP A 262 16.02 13.55 9.83
CA ASP A 262 15.72 14.72 10.65
C ASP A 262 16.66 15.88 10.34
#